data_AF-A0A2N2W6P1-F1
#
_entry.id   AF-A0A2N2W6P1-F1
#
_cell.length_a   1.000
_cell.length_b   1.000
_cell.length_c   1.000
_cell.angle_alpha   90.00
_cell.angle_beta   90.00
_cell.angle_gamma   90.00
#
_symmetry.space_group_name_H-M   'P 1'
#
loop_
_entity.id
_entity.type
_entity.pdbx_description
1 polymer ?
#
loop_
_entity_poly.entity_id
_entity_poly.type
_entity_poly.pdbx_seq_one_letter_code
_entity_poly.pdbx_strand_id
1 'polypeptide(L)'
;MENMIKMSVERDKEYLGQMAKGSTAAFESLFRLYYPKLKNFLRSLLKNEDEACDLAQDIFVKIWNKRVIFSQVGSFESYLFRMAKNAVYDYFEHNLVKERYIFINAFNISELDQISEDKIFAKDLEVLISMALEKMPDKRKNVFFLSRRMGLSNEDIANRLNIDKRTVENHITNALSDIRKVVHAASLL
;
A
#
# COMPACT_ATOMS: atom_id res chain seq x y z
N MET A 1 10.51 -17.25 -17.82
CA MET A 1 9.71 -16.52 -16.81
C MET A 1 8.78 -15.48 -17.43
N GLU A 2 9.25 -14.63 -18.35
CA GLU A 2 8.40 -13.59 -19.00
C GLU A 2 7.14 -14.12 -19.69
N ASN A 3 7.23 -15.22 -20.46
CA ASN A 3 6.05 -15.83 -21.11
C ASN A 3 5.01 -16.35 -20.11
N MET A 4 5.44 -16.77 -18.92
CA MET A 4 4.57 -17.32 -17.87
C MET A 4 3.82 -16.21 -17.12
N ILE A 5 4.50 -15.08 -16.90
CA ILE A 5 3.91 -13.86 -16.31
C ILE A 5 2.91 -13.24 -17.28
N LYS A 6 3.24 -13.17 -18.57
CA LYS A 6 2.35 -12.66 -19.62
C LYS A 6 1.04 -13.47 -19.64
N MET A 7 1.14 -14.79 -19.78
CA MET A 7 -0.01 -15.70 -19.72
C MET A 7 -0.89 -15.57 -18.47
N SER A 8 -0.34 -15.22 -17.30
CA SER A 8 -1.17 -14.98 -16.12
C SER A 8 -1.92 -13.66 -16.20
N VAL A 9 -1.30 -12.60 -16.73
CA VAL A 9 -1.92 -11.28 -16.91
C VAL A 9 -3.05 -11.32 -17.93
N GLU A 10 -2.87 -12.02 -19.06
CA GLU A 10 -3.96 -12.16 -20.04
C GLU A 10 -5.14 -12.97 -19.49
N ARG A 11 -4.87 -14.05 -18.75
CA ARG A 11 -5.92 -14.84 -18.08
C ARG A 11 -6.69 -14.02 -17.05
N ASP A 12 -5.99 -13.21 -16.24
CA ASP A 12 -6.64 -12.34 -15.26
C ASP A 12 -7.53 -11.30 -15.95
N LYS A 13 -7.07 -10.71 -17.06
CA LYS A 13 -7.89 -9.79 -17.85
C LYS A 13 -9.18 -10.43 -18.36
N GLU A 14 -9.11 -11.68 -18.82
CA GLU A 14 -10.30 -12.42 -19.26
C GLU A 14 -11.28 -12.63 -18.10
N TYR A 15 -10.80 -13.12 -16.95
CA TYR A 15 -11.65 -13.28 -15.78
C TYR A 15 -12.23 -11.95 -15.28
N LEU A 16 -11.47 -10.87 -15.32
CA LEU A 16 -11.94 -9.53 -14.96
C LEU A 16 -13.03 -9.03 -15.91
N GLY A 17 -12.88 -9.26 -17.22
CA GLY A 17 -13.88 -8.92 -18.23
C GLY A 17 -15.18 -9.69 -18.03
N GLN A 18 -15.11 -10.98 -17.72
CA GLN A 18 -16.28 -11.80 -17.42
C GLN A 18 -16.93 -11.44 -16.08
N MET A 19 -16.11 -11.19 -15.05
CA MET A 19 -16.57 -10.73 -13.74
C MET A 19 -17.33 -9.41 -13.85
N ALA A 20 -16.84 -8.46 -14.66
CA ALA A 20 -17.52 -7.18 -14.89
C ALA A 20 -18.93 -7.35 -15.47
N LYS A 21 -19.17 -8.41 -16.25
CA LYS A 21 -20.49 -8.79 -16.79
C LYS A 21 -21.36 -9.58 -15.80
N GLY A 22 -20.87 -9.84 -14.58
CA GLY A 22 -21.59 -10.54 -13.53
C GLY A 22 -21.29 -12.05 -13.42
N SER A 23 -20.26 -12.56 -14.10
CA SER A 23 -19.87 -13.97 -13.97
C SER A 23 -19.31 -14.26 -12.58
N THR A 24 -20.07 -15.00 -11.76
CA THR A 24 -19.65 -15.47 -10.44
C THR A 24 -18.53 -16.50 -10.54
N ALA A 25 -18.51 -17.34 -11.57
CA ALA A 25 -17.45 -18.33 -11.80
C ALA A 25 -16.09 -17.65 -12.08
N ALA A 26 -16.09 -16.53 -12.80
CA ALA A 26 -14.87 -15.76 -13.03
C ALA A 26 -14.36 -15.10 -11.74
N PHE A 27 -15.27 -14.56 -10.92
CA PHE A 27 -14.93 -14.04 -9.59
C PHE A 27 -14.38 -15.14 -8.67
N GLU A 28 -15.00 -16.31 -8.64
CA GLU A 28 -14.53 -17.45 -7.83
C GLU A 28 -13.13 -17.88 -8.25
N SER A 29 -12.84 -17.89 -9.56
CA SER A 29 -11.51 -18.23 -10.08
C SER A 29 -10.44 -17.24 -9.58
N LEU A 30 -10.73 -15.92 -9.65
CA LEU A 30 -9.84 -14.89 -9.11
C LEU A 30 -9.71 -15.00 -7.59
N PHE A 31 -10.81 -15.25 -6.87
CA PHE A 31 -10.81 -15.42 -5.43
C PHE A 31 -9.91 -16.57 -5.00
N ARG A 32 -10.08 -17.76 -5.59
CA ARG A 32 -9.26 -18.95 -5.26
C ARG A 32 -7.77 -18.72 -5.52
N LEU A 33 -7.43 -17.96 -6.58
CA LEU A 33 -6.05 -17.67 -6.93
C LEU A 33 -5.40 -16.65 -5.99
N TYR A 34 -6.13 -15.62 -5.61
CA TYR A 34 -5.54 -14.44 -4.96
C TYR A 34 -5.82 -14.34 -3.46
N TYR A 35 -6.91 -14.92 -2.95
CA TYR A 35 -7.26 -14.88 -1.53
C TYR A 35 -6.15 -15.42 -0.62
N PRO A 36 -5.53 -16.59 -0.89
CA PRO A 36 -4.47 -17.10 -0.01
C PRO A 36 -3.25 -16.18 0.04
N LYS A 37 -2.87 -15.60 -1.11
CA LYS A 37 -1.74 -14.65 -1.20
C LYS A 37 -2.05 -13.37 -0.43
N LEU A 38 -3.25 -12.82 -0.63
CA LEU A 38 -3.71 -11.61 0.02
C LEU A 38 -3.77 -11.79 1.54
N LYS A 39 -4.40 -12.87 2.00
CA LYS A 39 -4.50 -13.18 3.43
C LYS A 39 -3.12 -13.29 4.08
N ASN A 40 -2.20 -14.02 3.47
CA ASN A 40 -0.84 -14.17 4.00
C ASN A 40 -0.11 -12.82 4.08
N PHE A 41 -0.29 -11.96 3.08
CA PHE A 41 0.27 -10.61 3.09
C PHE A 41 -0.32 -9.77 4.23
N LEU A 42 -1.65 -9.72 4.34
CA LEU A 42 -2.35 -8.98 5.40
C LEU A 42 -1.96 -9.48 6.78
N ARG A 43 -1.89 -10.80 6.98
CA ARG A 43 -1.41 -11.41 8.23
C ARG A 43 0.01 -10.97 8.58
N SER A 44 0.89 -10.87 7.59
CA SER A 44 2.27 -10.44 7.84
C SER A 44 2.37 -9.00 8.35
N LEU A 45 1.38 -8.16 8.00
CA LEU A 45 1.26 -6.76 8.43
C LEU A 45 0.49 -6.60 9.74
N LEU A 46 -0.66 -7.28 9.88
CA LEU A 46 -1.56 -7.17 11.03
C LEU A 46 -1.13 -8.01 12.23
N LYS A 47 -0.32 -9.06 12.00
CA LYS A 47 0.07 -10.07 13.00
C LYS A 47 -1.12 -10.76 13.69
N ASN A 48 -2.29 -10.73 13.08
CA ASN A 48 -3.52 -11.37 13.54
C ASN A 48 -4.17 -12.09 12.35
N GLU A 49 -4.52 -13.37 12.52
CA GLU A 49 -5.09 -14.22 11.46
C GLU A 49 -6.57 -13.89 11.19
N ASP A 50 -7.36 -13.66 12.24
CA ASP A 50 -8.80 -13.38 12.11
C ASP A 50 -9.03 -12.04 11.41
N GLU A 51 -8.32 -10.99 11.87
CA GLU A 51 -8.36 -9.66 11.24
C GLU A 51 -7.87 -9.69 9.79
N ALA A 52 -6.88 -10.54 9.48
CA ALA A 52 -6.41 -10.71 8.10
C ALA A 52 -7.45 -11.43 7.22
N CYS A 53 -8.20 -12.40 7.77
CA CYS A 53 -9.29 -13.07 7.07
C CYS A 53 -10.42 -12.09 6.76
N ASP A 54 -10.88 -11.35 7.77
CA ASP A 54 -11.99 -10.41 7.65
C ASP A 54 -11.64 -9.30 6.64
N LEU A 55 -10.45 -8.71 6.76
CA LEU A 55 -10.01 -7.65 5.86
C LEU A 55 -9.82 -8.16 4.42
N ALA A 56 -9.34 -9.41 4.24
CA ALA A 56 -9.27 -10.03 2.92
C ALA A 56 -10.67 -10.22 2.31
N GLN A 57 -11.63 -10.71 3.09
CA GLN A 57 -13.02 -10.87 2.63
C GLN A 57 -13.63 -9.53 2.23
N ASP A 58 -13.48 -8.49 3.05
CA ASP A 58 -13.97 -7.14 2.76
C ASP A 58 -13.41 -6.58 1.45
N ILE A 59 -12.12 -6.81 1.17
CA ILE A 59 -11.50 -6.40 -0.09
C ILE A 59 -12.16 -7.11 -1.27
N PHE A 60 -12.40 -8.42 -1.19
CA PHE A 60 -13.07 -9.17 -2.26
C PHE A 60 -14.54 -8.78 -2.45
N VAL A 61 -15.27 -8.49 -1.37
CA VAL A 61 -16.62 -7.92 -1.44
C VAL A 61 -16.61 -6.56 -2.14
N LYS A 62 -15.66 -5.68 -1.80
CA LYS A 62 -15.49 -4.38 -2.47
C LYS A 62 -15.19 -4.56 -3.97
N ILE A 63 -14.35 -5.53 -4.33
CA ILE A 63 -14.03 -5.85 -5.73
C ILE A 63 -15.30 -6.29 -6.47
N TRP A 64 -16.10 -7.19 -5.91
CA TRP A 64 -17.34 -7.64 -6.53
C TRP A 64 -18.37 -6.51 -6.70
N ASN A 65 -18.55 -5.69 -5.67
CA ASN A 65 -19.46 -4.55 -5.72
C ASN A 65 -19.04 -3.51 -6.76
N LYS A 66 -17.72 -3.34 -6.96
CA LYS A 66 -17.14 -2.44 -7.95
C LYS A 66 -16.68 -3.16 -9.22
N ARG A 67 -17.15 -4.37 -9.51
CA ARG A 67 -16.59 -5.26 -10.56
C ARG A 67 -16.42 -4.63 -11.94
N VAL A 68 -17.30 -3.70 -12.32
CA VAL A 68 -17.26 -3.04 -13.64
C VAL A 68 -15.95 -2.26 -13.84
N ILE A 69 -15.48 -1.53 -12.82
CA ILE A 69 -14.24 -0.73 -12.92
C ILE A 69 -12.98 -1.61 -13.01
N PHE A 70 -13.06 -2.85 -12.51
CA PHE A 70 -11.93 -3.78 -12.52
C PHE A 70 -11.67 -4.38 -13.91
N SER A 71 -12.57 -4.22 -14.88
CA SER A 71 -12.30 -4.64 -16.27
C SER A 71 -11.18 -3.85 -16.95
N GLN A 72 -10.83 -2.66 -16.42
CA GLN A 72 -9.85 -1.75 -17.03
C GLN A 72 -8.50 -1.73 -16.31
N VAL A 73 -8.33 -2.53 -15.24
CA VAL A 73 -7.07 -2.54 -14.49
C VAL A 73 -5.98 -3.27 -15.28
N GLY A 74 -4.80 -2.67 -15.37
CA GLY A 74 -3.68 -3.26 -16.11
C GLY A 74 -3.13 -4.53 -15.47
N SER A 75 -3.02 -4.54 -14.13
CA SER A 75 -2.57 -5.68 -13.33
C SER A 75 -3.49 -5.82 -12.12
N PHE A 76 -4.25 -6.92 -12.06
CA PHE A 76 -5.13 -7.21 -10.94
C PHE A 76 -4.35 -7.38 -9.65
N GLU A 77 -3.25 -8.14 -9.68
CA GLU A 77 -2.41 -8.41 -8.51
C GLU A 77 -1.87 -7.12 -7.90
N SER A 78 -1.32 -6.23 -8.73
CA SER A 78 -0.79 -4.94 -8.26
C SER A 78 -1.88 -4.06 -7.63
N TYR A 79 -3.07 -4.03 -8.24
CA TYR A 79 -4.19 -3.26 -7.70
C TYR A 79 -4.72 -3.87 -6.40
N LEU A 80 -4.81 -5.20 -6.33
CA LEU A 80 -5.26 -5.94 -5.14
C LEU A 80 -4.35 -5.67 -3.94
N PHE A 81 -3.03 -5.79 -4.10
CA PHE A 81 -2.09 -5.53 -3.01
C PHE A 81 -2.02 -4.06 -2.60
N ARG A 82 -2.34 -3.14 -3.52
CA ARG A 82 -2.54 -1.73 -3.18
C ARG A 82 -3.81 -1.52 -2.35
N MET A 83 -4.93 -2.12 -2.73
CA MET A 83 -6.15 -2.09 -1.91
C MET A 83 -5.90 -2.67 -0.52
N ALA A 84 -5.12 -3.75 -0.43
CA ALA A 84 -4.72 -4.38 0.82
C ALA A 84 -3.96 -3.42 1.75
N LYS A 85 -2.95 -2.73 1.22
CA LYS A 85 -2.19 -1.73 1.97
C LYS A 85 -3.08 -0.58 2.47
N ASN A 86 -4.00 -0.11 1.61
CA ASN A 86 -4.96 0.93 2.00
C ASN A 86 -5.88 0.44 3.13
N ALA A 87 -6.38 -0.78 3.02
CA ALA A 87 -7.28 -1.37 4.02
C ALA A 87 -6.57 -1.56 5.37
N VAL A 88 -5.31 -1.98 5.36
CA VAL A 88 -4.48 -2.08 6.58
C VAL A 88 -4.25 -0.71 7.20
N TYR A 89 -4.04 0.32 6.38
CA TYR A 89 -3.94 1.68 6.89
C TYR A 89 -5.22 2.14 7.55
N ASP A 90 -6.36 1.96 6.89
CA ASP A 90 -7.65 2.39 7.43
C ASP A 90 -7.96 1.62 8.72
N TYR A 91 -7.64 0.32 8.76
CA TYR A 91 -7.69 -0.49 9.98
C TYR A 91 -6.82 0.10 11.10
N PHE A 92 -5.55 0.41 10.83
CA PHE A 92 -4.67 1.02 11.83
C PHE A 92 -5.02 2.46 12.15
N GLU A 93 -5.53 3.29 11.24
CA GLU A 93 -5.99 4.65 11.55
C GLU A 93 -7.21 4.61 12.48
N HIS A 94 -8.19 3.75 12.18
CA HIS A 94 -9.33 3.53 13.06
C HIS A 94 -8.91 2.94 14.40
N ASN A 95 -7.95 2.02 14.39
CA ASN A 95 -7.40 1.43 15.60
C ASN A 95 -6.42 2.35 16.32
N LEU A 96 -5.78 3.33 15.69
CA LEU A 96 -4.97 4.37 16.32
C LEU A 96 -5.86 5.44 16.92
N VAL A 97 -7.07 5.66 16.40
CA VAL A 97 -8.10 6.47 17.08
C VAL A 97 -8.64 5.74 18.30
N LYS A 98 -8.94 4.43 18.19
CA LYS A 98 -9.30 3.58 19.34
C LYS A 98 -8.16 3.42 20.33
N GLU A 99 -6.96 3.17 19.85
CA GLU A 99 -5.75 3.05 20.65
C GLU A 99 -5.41 4.40 21.22
N ARG A 100 -5.54 5.55 20.57
CA ARG A 100 -5.38 6.85 21.27
C ARG A 100 -6.39 7.03 22.41
N TYR A 101 -7.58 6.44 22.29
CA TYR A 101 -8.55 6.31 23.39
C TYR A 101 -8.11 5.32 24.49
N ILE A 102 -7.39 4.25 24.14
CA ILE A 102 -6.91 3.17 25.05
C ILE A 102 -5.47 3.40 25.56
N PHE A 103 -4.65 4.16 24.86
CA PHE A 103 -3.22 4.45 25.02
C PHE A 103 -3.02 5.69 25.89
N ILE A 104 -4.03 6.58 25.95
CA ILE A 104 -4.23 7.44 27.14
C ILE A 104 -4.30 6.58 28.42
N ASN A 105 -4.72 5.30 28.33
CA ASN A 105 -4.78 4.39 29.48
C ASN A 105 -3.61 3.38 29.59
N ALA A 106 -2.73 3.24 28.59
CA ALA A 106 -1.72 2.17 28.59
C ALA A 106 -0.49 2.49 27.70
N PHE A 107 0.62 2.90 28.31
CA PHE A 107 1.93 3.06 27.65
C PHE A 107 2.84 1.85 27.98
N ASN A 108 3.61 1.32 27.01
CA ASN A 108 5.06 0.95 27.10
C ASN A 108 5.62 0.19 25.86
N ILE A 109 6.96 0.22 25.69
CA ILE A 109 7.80 0.21 24.45
C ILE A 109 8.65 -1.09 24.25
N SER A 110 9.26 -1.24 23.04
CA SER A 110 10.57 -1.91 22.65
C SER A 110 10.55 -3.36 22.09
N GLU A 111 11.43 -3.85 21.18
CA GLU A 111 12.52 -3.32 20.32
C GLU A 111 12.99 -4.36 19.24
N LEU A 112 13.97 -3.95 18.41
CA LEU A 112 14.64 -4.46 17.18
C LEU A 112 15.36 -5.85 17.21
N ASP A 113 15.63 -6.44 16.01
CA ASP A 113 16.87 -7.24 15.80
C ASP A 113 17.40 -7.50 14.34
N GLN A 114 18.74 -7.54 14.25
CA GLN A 114 19.74 -8.07 13.24
C GLN A 114 19.93 -7.49 11.80
N ILE A 115 21.17 -7.06 11.49
CA ILE A 115 21.58 -6.32 10.26
C ILE A 115 22.87 -6.91 9.62
N SER A 116 22.82 -7.28 8.33
CA SER A 116 23.94 -7.66 7.42
C SER A 116 24.49 -6.44 6.67
N GLU A 117 25.65 -6.50 5.98
CA GLU A 117 26.24 -5.35 5.25
C GLU A 117 25.29 -4.69 4.22
N ASP A 118 24.52 -5.47 3.46
CA ASP A 118 23.46 -4.93 2.59
C ASP A 118 22.34 -4.22 3.38
N LYS A 119 22.05 -4.71 4.60
CA LYS A 119 21.14 -4.02 5.52
C LYS A 119 21.80 -2.79 6.15
N ILE A 120 23.14 -2.72 6.27
CA ILE A 120 23.85 -1.51 6.74
C ILE A 120 23.69 -0.42 5.68
N PHE A 121 24.00 -0.72 4.41
CA PHE A 121 23.81 0.24 3.32
C PHE A 121 22.34 0.65 3.15
N ALA A 122 21.42 -0.30 3.26
CA ALA A 122 19.98 0.00 3.26
C ALA A 122 19.57 0.84 4.47
N LYS A 123 20.14 0.61 5.65
CA LYS A 123 19.87 1.39 6.88
C LYS A 123 20.45 2.79 6.78
N ASP A 124 21.64 2.96 6.23
CA ASP A 124 22.23 4.28 5.98
C ASP A 124 21.38 5.07 4.99
N LEU A 125 20.90 4.42 3.92
CA LEU A 125 19.95 5.02 2.99
C LEU A 125 18.60 5.36 3.65
N GLU A 126 18.08 4.49 4.52
CA GLU A 126 16.86 4.76 5.28
C GLU A 126 17.04 5.92 6.27
N VAL A 127 18.20 6.06 6.90
CA VAL A 127 18.53 7.20 7.76
C VAL A 127 18.55 8.49 6.94
N LEU A 128 19.19 8.51 5.77
CA LEU A 128 19.22 9.67 4.88
C LEU A 128 17.82 10.07 4.40
N ILE A 129 16.98 9.08 4.04
CA ILE A 129 15.58 9.33 3.67
C ILE A 129 14.80 9.87 4.87
N SER A 130 15.01 9.32 6.08
CA SER A 130 14.33 9.77 7.30
C SER A 130 14.70 11.21 7.64
N MET A 131 15.98 11.59 7.55
CA MET A 131 16.45 12.96 7.74
C MET A 131 15.85 13.92 6.71
N ALA A 132 15.72 13.48 5.45
CA ALA A 132 15.05 14.28 4.43
C ALA A 132 13.57 14.49 4.77
N LEU A 133 12.88 13.43 5.20
CA LEU A 133 11.47 13.47 5.58
C LEU A 133 11.20 14.31 6.84
N GLU A 134 12.11 14.34 7.81
CA GLU A 134 11.99 15.20 9.00
C GLU A 134 12.04 16.69 8.66
N LYS A 135 12.82 17.07 7.65
CA LYS A 135 12.93 18.48 7.21
C LYS A 135 11.78 18.92 6.30
N MET A 136 10.89 18.00 5.91
CA MET A 136 9.74 18.34 5.06
C MET A 136 8.58 18.91 5.85
N PRO A 137 7.79 19.83 5.25
CA PRO A 137 6.49 20.21 5.81
C PRO A 137 5.55 19.00 5.95
N ASP A 138 4.77 18.96 7.03
CA ASP A 138 3.93 17.81 7.40
C ASP A 138 3.00 17.35 6.27
N LYS A 139 2.37 18.29 5.55
CA LYS A 139 1.49 17.96 4.42
C LYS A 139 2.22 17.23 3.29
N ARG A 140 3.46 17.64 3.00
CA ARG A 140 4.30 17.00 1.97
C ARG A 140 4.75 15.61 2.41
N LYS A 141 5.17 15.49 3.67
CA LYS A 141 5.56 14.22 4.30
C LYS A 141 4.41 13.21 4.27
N ASN A 142 3.20 13.66 4.63
CA ASN A 142 1.99 12.84 4.62
C ASN A 142 1.63 12.37 3.19
N VAL A 143 1.62 13.28 2.21
CA VAL A 143 1.39 12.92 0.80
C VAL A 143 2.42 11.90 0.29
N PHE A 144 3.71 12.11 0.59
CA PHE A 144 4.77 11.18 0.20
C PHE A 144 4.57 9.80 0.82
N PHE A 145 4.22 9.74 2.10
CA PHE A 145 3.94 8.49 2.81
C PHE A 145 2.77 7.72 2.17
N LEU A 146 1.63 8.38 1.97
CA LEU A 146 0.45 7.79 1.32
C LEU A 146 0.78 7.28 -0.09
N SER A 147 1.60 8.01 -0.85
CA SER A 147 2.00 7.58 -2.20
C SER A 147 2.99 6.41 -2.20
N ARG A 148 4.06 6.47 -1.38
CA ARG A 148 5.22 5.57 -1.52
C ARG A 148 5.18 4.38 -0.58
N ARG A 149 4.70 4.54 0.65
CA ARG A 149 4.56 3.43 1.60
C ARG A 149 3.26 2.68 1.35
N MET A 150 2.18 3.42 1.15
CA MET A 150 0.83 2.85 1.03
C MET A 150 0.43 2.58 -0.42
N GLY A 151 1.07 3.23 -1.40
CA GLY A 151 0.84 2.98 -2.81
C GLY A 151 -0.41 3.66 -3.37
N LEU A 152 -1.05 4.58 -2.64
CA LEU A 152 -2.25 5.27 -3.11
C LEU A 152 -1.97 6.05 -4.40
N SER A 153 -3.00 6.16 -5.25
CA SER A 153 -2.90 7.06 -6.41
C SER A 153 -3.00 8.50 -5.95
N ASN A 154 -2.50 9.39 -6.79
CA ASN A 154 -2.64 10.82 -6.58
C ASN A 154 -4.11 11.23 -6.40
N GLU A 155 -5.03 10.50 -7.05
CA GLU A 155 -6.47 10.74 -6.97
C GLU A 155 -7.08 10.29 -5.65
N ASP A 156 -6.70 9.12 -5.15
CA ASP A 156 -7.12 8.67 -3.81
C ASP A 156 -6.59 9.59 -2.71
N ILE A 157 -5.34 10.06 -2.85
CA ILE A 157 -4.73 10.99 -1.89
C ILE A 157 -5.42 12.35 -1.93
N ALA A 158 -5.74 12.85 -3.13
CA ALA A 158 -6.46 14.10 -3.32
C ALA A 158 -7.81 14.09 -2.61
N ASN A 159 -8.59 13.02 -2.86
CA ASN A 159 -9.89 12.82 -2.22
C ASN A 159 -9.76 12.68 -0.69
N ARG A 160 -8.76 11.93 -0.21
CA ARG A 160 -8.55 11.69 1.22
C ARG A 160 -8.15 12.95 1.99
N LEU A 161 -7.28 13.76 1.40
CA LEU A 161 -6.76 14.98 2.05
C LEU A 161 -7.59 16.22 1.73
N ASN A 162 -8.64 16.08 0.91
CA ASN A 162 -9.46 17.17 0.39
C ASN A 162 -8.63 18.28 -0.24
N ILE A 163 -7.73 17.90 -1.15
CA ILE A 163 -6.85 18.79 -1.92
C ILE A 163 -6.86 18.37 -3.39
N ASP A 164 -6.50 19.28 -4.29
CA ASP A 164 -6.41 18.95 -5.72
C ASP A 164 -5.34 17.89 -6.03
N LYS A 165 -5.62 17.03 -7.00
CA LYS A 165 -4.67 16.03 -7.55
C LYS A 165 -3.35 16.66 -7.98
N ARG A 166 -3.39 17.88 -8.55
CA ARG A 166 -2.20 18.64 -8.93
C ARG A 166 -1.36 19.05 -7.72
N THR A 167 -2.01 19.36 -6.59
CA THR A 167 -1.33 19.65 -5.32
C THR A 167 -0.64 18.40 -4.78
N VAL A 168 -1.27 17.23 -4.90
CA VAL A 168 -0.64 15.94 -4.56
C VAL A 168 0.61 15.69 -5.41
N GLU A 169 0.51 15.86 -6.74
CA GLU A 169 1.63 15.70 -7.67
C GLU A 169 2.79 16.64 -7.36
N ASN A 170 2.49 17.90 -7.03
CA ASN A 170 3.48 18.88 -6.61
C ASN A 170 4.15 18.46 -5.29
N HIS A 171 3.38 17.98 -4.31
CA HIS A 171 3.95 17.47 -3.05
C HIS A 171 4.87 16.27 -3.28
N ILE A 172 4.49 15.32 -4.14
CA ILE A 172 5.33 14.15 -4.48
C ILE A 172 6.62 14.60 -5.17
N THR A 173 6.51 15.48 -6.18
CA THR A 173 7.66 15.99 -6.94
C THR A 173 8.65 16.69 -6.01
N ASN A 174 8.15 17.55 -5.13
CA ASN A 174 8.98 18.27 -4.18
C ASN A 174 9.60 17.33 -3.13
N ALA A 175 8.87 16.34 -2.63
CA ALA A 175 9.41 15.35 -1.69
C ALA A 175 10.57 14.55 -2.30
N LEU A 176 10.43 14.12 -3.56
CA LEU A 176 11.51 13.41 -4.27
C LEU A 176 12.73 14.30 -4.52
N SER A 177 12.50 15.59 -4.82
CA SER A 177 13.58 16.58 -4.96
C SER A 177 14.38 16.74 -3.67
N ASP A 178 13.67 16.88 -2.54
CA ASP A 178 14.28 17.04 -1.23
C ASP A 178 15.09 15.79 -0.82
N ILE A 179 14.54 14.58 -1.05
CA ILE A 179 15.26 13.33 -0.79
C ILE A 179 16.53 13.22 -1.66
N ARG A 180 16.43 13.52 -2.96
CA ARG A 180 17.56 13.43 -3.88
C ARG A 180 18.72 14.34 -3.46
N LYS A 181 18.42 15.56 -2.98
CA LYS A 181 19.44 16.50 -2.49
C LYS A 181 20.23 15.93 -1.32
N VAL A 182 19.54 15.31 -0.36
CA VAL A 182 20.17 14.71 0.83
C VAL A 182 21.03 13.51 0.45
N VAL A 183 20.51 12.62 -0.39
CA VAL A 183 21.26 11.44 -0.86
C VAL A 183 22.49 11.85 -1.67
N HIS A 184 22.35 12.80 -2.60
CA HIS A 184 23.48 13.28 -3.42
C HIS A 184 24.55 13.99 -2.59
N ALA A 185 24.17 14.75 -1.57
CA ALA A 185 25.13 15.39 -0.67
C ALA A 185 25.92 14.34 0.14
N ALA A 186 25.28 13.25 0.56
CA ALA A 186 25.93 12.17 1.28
C ALA A 186 26.83 11.29 0.39
N SER A 187 26.54 11.18 -0.92
CA SER A 187 27.38 10.42 -1.86
C SER A 187 28.63 11.18 -2.38
N LEU A 188 28.76 12.47 -2.05
CA LEU A 188 29.91 13.31 -2.41
C LEU A 188 30.95 13.45 -1.27
N LEU A 189 30.67 12.86 -0.11
CA LEU A 189 31.55 12.78 1.06
C LEU A 189 32.25 11.42 1.10
#